data_AF-A0A2R5ES37-F1
#
_entry.id   AF-A0A2R5ES37-F1
#
_cell.length_a   1.000
_cell.length_b   1.000
_cell.length_c   1.000
_cell.angle_alpha   90.00
_cell.angle_beta   90.00
_cell.angle_gamma   90.00
#
_symmetry.space_group_name_H-M   'P 1'
#
loop_
_entity.id
_entity.type
_entity.pdbx_description
1 polymer ?
#
loop_
_entity_poly.entity_id
_entity_poly.type
_entity_poly.pdbx_seq_one_letter_code
_entity_poly.pdbx_strand_id
1 'polypeptide(L)'
;MQRWDDSSATVTGDTDIQSGAQLISDPRCKSELQPDSYGVQHWEKASKTVRGASRIMQSASSISDPRIKTTPRADTLGVMKWEVPAKTIIASLDIHAGAAAVADPRFPGADERCVIIIIAEDGTWHRPLTTFELAMLQSFPQYLPDGRPFQLEGCSDKKAREYIGNAVPRDSAEQMGNVILLAAAEAEVGIGFALSWDPVWVAPQAEDMPALIQ
;
A
#
# COMPACT_ATOMS: atom_id res chain seq x y z
N MET A 1 -14.57 34.12 14.29
CA MET A 1 -13.32 34.85 14.57
C MET A 1 -13.70 36.23 15.10
N GLN A 2 -13.16 36.65 16.24
CA GLN A 2 -13.43 37.94 16.89
C GLN A 2 -12.45 39.01 16.43
N ARG A 3 -12.87 40.28 16.49
CA ARG A 3 -11.99 41.42 16.28
C ARG A 3 -11.11 41.62 17.50
N TRP A 4 -9.87 42.02 17.27
CA TRP A 4 -8.87 42.23 18.32
C TRP A 4 -9.32 43.24 19.39
N ASP A 5 -10.06 44.27 18.97
CA ASP A 5 -10.47 45.39 19.84
C ASP A 5 -11.84 45.19 20.51
N ASP A 6 -12.54 44.09 20.21
CA ASP A 6 -13.86 43.80 20.80
C ASP A 6 -13.74 43.01 22.11
N SER A 7 -14.77 43.10 22.97
CA SER A 7 -14.85 42.27 24.18
C SER A 7 -15.02 40.79 23.85
N SER A 8 -14.36 39.91 24.60
CA SER A 8 -14.40 38.46 24.36
C SER A 8 -15.81 37.87 24.52
N ALA A 9 -16.20 36.93 23.66
CA ALA A 9 -17.44 36.18 23.88
C ALA A 9 -17.37 35.30 25.12
N THR A 10 -18.54 34.92 25.64
CA THR A 10 -18.72 34.00 26.75
C THR A 10 -18.05 32.66 26.47
N VAL A 11 -17.20 32.20 27.41
CA VAL A 11 -16.56 30.88 27.33
C VAL A 11 -17.62 29.80 27.54
N THR A 12 -17.85 28.97 26.51
CA THR A 12 -18.72 27.81 26.55
C THR A 12 -17.96 26.56 26.99
N GLY A 13 -18.65 25.53 27.46
CA GLY A 13 -18.03 24.28 27.93
C GLY A 13 -17.32 23.44 26.84
N ASP A 14 -17.45 23.84 25.58
CA ASP A 14 -16.72 23.29 24.44
C ASP A 14 -15.94 24.43 23.76
N THR A 15 -14.68 24.16 23.40
CA THR A 15 -13.70 25.14 22.89
C THR A 15 -13.04 24.64 21.61
N ASP A 16 -13.85 24.33 20.60
CA ASP A 16 -13.41 24.06 19.23
C ASP A 16 -13.65 25.27 18.28
N ILE A 17 -13.07 25.22 17.09
CA ILE A 17 -13.18 26.24 16.03
C ILE A 17 -14.64 26.49 15.60
N GLN A 18 -15.53 25.51 15.81
CA GLN A 18 -16.96 25.60 15.49
C GLN A 18 -17.80 26.21 16.63
N SER A 19 -17.28 26.29 17.86
CA SER A 19 -18.02 26.72 19.04
C SER A 19 -17.69 28.17 19.43
N GLY A 20 -18.53 29.12 18.97
CA GLY A 20 -18.60 30.45 19.58
C GLY A 20 -17.51 31.45 19.19
N ALA A 21 -16.80 31.23 18.08
CA ALA A 21 -15.90 32.22 17.48
C ALA A 21 -14.77 32.73 18.41
N GLN A 22 -14.24 31.88 19.28
CA GLN A 22 -13.19 32.22 20.28
C GLN A 22 -11.81 32.55 19.67
N LEU A 23 -11.63 32.39 18.35
CA LEU A 23 -10.39 32.70 17.65
C LEU A 23 -10.30 34.19 17.34
N ILE A 24 -9.21 34.84 17.72
CA ILE A 24 -8.88 36.22 17.35
C ILE A 24 -7.74 36.21 16.34
N SER A 25 -7.84 36.98 15.27
CA SER A 25 -6.70 37.23 14.38
C SER A 25 -5.75 38.19 15.07
N ASP A 26 -4.59 37.74 15.55
CA ASP A 26 -3.63 38.64 16.23
C ASP A 26 -2.96 39.57 15.19
N PRO A 27 -3.25 40.89 15.17
CA PRO A 27 -2.66 41.82 14.21
C PRO A 27 -1.16 42.08 14.50
N ARG A 28 -0.64 41.59 15.63
CA ARG A 28 0.78 41.66 15.98
C ARG A 28 1.60 40.53 15.37
N CYS A 29 0.96 39.50 14.80
CA CYS A 29 1.64 38.52 13.96
C CYS A 29 2.10 39.18 12.65
N LYS A 30 3.28 39.82 12.71
CA LYS A 30 3.94 40.49 11.58
C LYS A 30 4.81 39.56 10.75
N SER A 31 4.76 38.24 10.96
CA SER A 31 5.55 37.31 10.16
C SER A 31 4.82 37.01 8.86
N GLU A 32 5.49 37.15 7.73
CA GLU A 32 5.14 36.37 6.55
C GLU A 32 5.05 34.90 7.00
N LEU A 33 3.98 34.18 6.67
CA LEU A 33 3.84 32.79 7.10
C LEU A 33 5.08 32.03 6.63
N GLN A 34 5.80 31.40 7.57
CA GLN A 34 6.99 30.59 7.32
C GLN A 34 8.16 31.35 6.65
N PRO A 35 8.61 32.51 7.18
CA PRO A 35 9.86 33.07 6.72
C PRO A 35 10.93 32.02 7.02
N ASP A 36 11.78 31.70 6.04
CA ASP A 36 12.91 30.80 6.23
C ASP A 36 12.59 29.30 6.39
N SER A 37 11.43 28.86 5.91
CA SER A 37 11.02 27.45 6.00
C SER A 37 11.38 26.61 4.78
N TYR A 38 12.26 27.12 3.91
CA TYR A 38 12.90 26.42 2.79
C TYR A 38 14.22 27.11 2.47
N GLY A 39 15.20 26.38 1.94
CA GLY A 39 16.43 26.96 1.41
C GLY A 39 17.69 26.14 1.69
N VAL A 40 18.76 26.51 0.99
CA VAL A 40 20.09 25.92 1.14
C VAL A 40 21.02 26.98 1.74
N GLN A 41 21.62 26.68 2.88
CA GLN A 41 22.57 27.55 3.56
C GLN A 41 23.96 27.46 2.93
N HIS A 42 24.69 28.57 2.96
CA HIS A 42 26.10 28.59 2.58
C HIS A 42 26.94 27.92 3.66
N TRP A 43 27.86 27.05 3.22
CA TRP A 43 28.80 26.31 4.06
C TRP A 43 29.58 27.18 5.06
N GLU A 44 30.05 28.34 4.60
CA GLU A 44 30.88 29.26 5.40
C GLU A 44 30.08 30.22 6.30
N LYS A 45 28.74 30.15 6.27
CA LYS A 45 27.89 31.01 7.10
C LYS A 45 27.47 30.29 8.37
N ALA A 46 27.34 31.04 9.46
CA ALA A 46 26.80 30.53 10.70
C ALA A 46 25.42 29.89 10.47
N SER A 47 25.24 28.67 10.96
CA SER A 47 23.97 27.96 10.84
C SER A 47 22.86 28.73 11.53
N LYS A 48 21.69 28.71 10.91
CA LYS A 48 20.47 29.15 11.57
C LYS A 48 20.10 28.24 12.75
N THR A 49 19.20 28.73 13.60
CA THR A 49 18.72 28.03 14.79
C THR A 49 18.15 26.66 14.43
N VAL A 50 18.69 25.61 15.06
CA VAL A 50 18.18 24.24 14.94
C VAL A 50 16.79 24.18 15.59
N ARG A 51 15.77 23.81 14.81
CA ARG A 51 14.39 23.65 15.29
C ARG A 51 14.13 22.18 15.64
N GLY A 52 13.16 21.93 16.52
CA GLY A 52 12.86 20.58 17.03
C GLY A 52 12.47 19.54 15.97
N ALA A 53 12.05 19.98 14.78
CA ALA A 53 11.88 19.13 13.61
C ALA A 53 12.60 19.74 12.39
N SER A 54 13.79 19.22 12.07
CA SER A 54 14.61 19.64 10.93
C SER A 54 14.10 19.11 9.59
N ARG A 55 12.83 19.34 9.28
CA ARG A 55 12.27 19.06 7.95
C ARG A 55 12.52 20.25 7.03
N ILE A 56 12.62 19.99 5.74
CA ILE A 56 12.82 21.00 4.69
C ILE A 56 11.78 22.11 4.75
N MET A 57 10.52 21.76 5.08
CA MET A 57 9.39 22.69 5.24
C MET A 57 9.38 23.45 6.58
N GLN A 58 10.34 23.17 7.45
CA GLN A 58 10.43 23.72 8.79
C GLN A 58 11.75 24.42 9.04
N SER A 59 12.70 24.44 8.09
CA SER A 59 13.92 25.25 8.13
C SER A 59 14.75 25.01 6.87
N ALA A 60 15.56 25.99 6.49
CA ALA A 60 16.65 25.83 5.52
C ALA A 60 17.76 24.90 6.05
N SER A 61 17.45 23.63 6.34
CA SER A 61 18.38 22.64 6.92
C SER A 61 19.38 22.05 5.92
N SER A 62 19.26 22.38 4.63
CA SER A 62 20.20 21.93 3.60
C SER A 62 21.43 22.84 3.54
N ILE A 63 22.61 22.28 3.28
CA ILE A 63 23.86 23.03 3.13
C ILE A 63 24.44 22.73 1.74
N SER A 64 24.91 23.77 1.03
CA SER A 64 25.70 23.59 -0.19
C SER A 64 27.07 23.06 0.19
N ASP A 65 27.30 21.74 0.12
CA ASP A 65 28.58 21.13 0.51
C ASP A 65 29.66 21.34 -0.57
N PRO A 66 30.67 22.22 -0.34
CA PRO A 66 31.73 22.50 -1.31
C PRO A 66 32.79 21.39 -1.33
N ARG A 67 32.70 20.40 -0.44
CA ARG A 67 33.63 19.26 -0.39
C ARG A 67 33.31 18.19 -1.43
N ILE A 68 32.23 18.35 -2.18
CA ILE A 68 32.03 17.66 -3.45
C ILE A 68 33.05 18.23 -4.44
N LYS A 69 34.28 17.72 -4.35
CA LYS A 69 35.44 18.14 -5.16
C LYS A 69 35.53 17.41 -6.51
N THR A 70 34.67 16.41 -6.71
CA THR A 70 34.65 15.63 -7.95
C THR A 70 33.54 16.20 -8.82
N THR A 71 33.85 16.48 -10.09
CA THR A 71 32.78 16.54 -11.08
C THR A 71 32.06 15.18 -11.03
N PRO A 72 30.73 15.14 -10.85
CA PRO A 72 30.00 13.90 -10.99
C PRO A 72 30.38 13.25 -12.32
N ARG A 73 30.33 11.90 -12.39
CA ARG A 73 30.49 11.25 -13.69
C ARG A 73 29.43 11.83 -14.64
N ALA A 74 29.75 11.88 -15.93
CA ALA A 74 28.79 12.36 -16.91
C ALA A 74 27.45 11.66 -16.66
N ASP A 75 26.39 12.46 -16.53
CA ASP A 75 25.02 11.99 -16.32
C ASP A 75 24.69 11.35 -14.96
N THR A 76 25.56 11.44 -13.95
CA THR A 76 25.19 11.12 -12.56
C THR A 76 23.97 11.94 -12.14
N LEU A 77 22.95 11.26 -11.59
CA LEU A 77 21.64 11.81 -11.22
C LEU A 77 20.88 12.45 -12.40
N GLY A 78 21.27 12.14 -13.64
CA GLY A 78 20.64 12.64 -14.84
C GLY A 78 19.26 12.02 -15.05
N VAL A 79 18.31 12.85 -15.48
CA VAL A 79 16.98 12.41 -15.91
C VAL A 79 16.88 12.57 -17.43
N MET A 80 16.67 11.48 -18.14
CA MET A 80 16.51 11.47 -19.59
C MET A 80 15.12 11.97 -20.01
N LYS A 81 15.04 12.60 -21.18
CA LYS A 81 13.74 12.95 -21.78
C LYS A 81 13.11 11.67 -22.35
N TRP A 82 11.79 11.55 -22.23
CA TRP A 82 11.01 10.41 -22.72
C TRP A 82 11.24 10.09 -24.21
N GLU A 83 11.29 11.12 -25.05
CA GLU A 83 11.40 10.97 -26.51
C GLU A 83 12.84 10.69 -27.01
N VAL A 84 13.83 10.66 -26.11
CA VAL A 84 15.24 10.50 -26.50
C VAL A 84 15.66 9.05 -26.29
N PRO A 85 16.38 8.42 -27.24
CA PRO A 85 16.92 7.08 -27.07
C PRO A 85 17.73 6.95 -25.78
N ALA A 86 17.62 5.79 -25.11
CA ALA A 86 18.35 5.49 -23.90
C ALA A 86 19.87 5.63 -24.11
N LYS A 87 20.59 6.09 -23.08
CA LYS A 87 22.06 6.09 -23.07
C LYS A 87 22.57 4.66 -22.91
N THR A 88 23.86 4.47 -23.13
CA THR A 88 24.52 3.16 -22.98
C THR A 88 24.21 2.54 -21.62
N ILE A 89 23.59 1.36 -21.64
CA ILE A 89 23.32 0.57 -20.43
C ILE A 89 24.63 -0.10 -20.00
N ILE A 90 25.06 0.19 -18.76
CA ILE A 90 26.26 -0.42 -18.16
C ILE A 90 25.85 -1.52 -17.18
N ALA A 91 26.76 -2.47 -16.92
CA ALA A 91 26.48 -3.64 -16.08
C ALA A 91 26.06 -3.30 -14.62
N SER A 92 26.47 -2.14 -14.11
CA SER A 92 26.12 -1.66 -12.77
C SER A 92 25.52 -0.25 -12.87
N LEU A 93 24.46 -0.11 -13.66
CA LEU A 93 23.77 1.17 -13.85
C LEU A 93 22.88 1.47 -12.63
N ASP A 94 23.18 2.56 -11.94
CA ASP A 94 22.32 3.17 -10.93
C ASP A 94 22.28 4.70 -11.14
N ILE A 95 21.49 5.40 -10.33
CA ILE A 95 21.37 6.86 -10.40
C ILE A 95 22.69 7.59 -10.10
N HIS A 96 23.66 6.94 -9.46
CA HIS A 96 24.96 7.51 -9.15
C HIS A 96 25.98 7.29 -10.28
N ALA A 97 25.78 6.24 -11.09
CA ALA A 97 26.66 5.80 -12.15
C ALA A 97 26.29 6.37 -13.54
N GLY A 98 25.05 6.81 -13.76
CA GLY A 98 24.62 7.45 -15.01
C GLY A 98 23.14 7.87 -14.99
N ALA A 99 22.61 8.28 -16.16
CA ALA A 99 21.22 8.68 -16.30
C ALA A 99 20.29 7.45 -16.36
N ALA A 100 20.03 6.87 -15.19
CA ALA A 100 19.14 5.72 -15.01
C ALA A 100 17.66 6.10 -14.85
N ALA A 101 17.33 7.40 -14.78
CA ALA A 101 15.97 7.90 -14.63
C ALA A 101 15.45 8.51 -15.94
N VAL A 102 14.15 8.38 -16.20
CA VAL A 102 13.45 8.98 -17.34
C VAL A 102 12.34 9.89 -16.83
N ALA A 103 12.20 11.08 -17.43
CA ALA A 103 11.10 12.00 -17.18
C ALA A 103 9.84 11.49 -17.91
N ASP A 104 9.09 10.61 -17.24
CA ASP A 104 7.84 10.05 -17.76
C ASP A 104 6.74 11.12 -17.83
N PRO A 105 6.24 11.50 -19.02
CA PRO A 105 5.20 12.52 -19.19
C PRO A 105 3.82 12.04 -18.74
N ARG A 106 3.67 10.73 -18.50
CA ARG A 106 2.42 10.13 -18.02
C ARG A 106 2.28 10.25 -16.50
N PHE A 107 3.31 10.72 -15.82
CA PHE A 107 3.24 10.97 -14.38
C PHE A 107 2.26 12.13 -14.11
N PRO A 108 1.32 11.98 -13.17
CA PRO A 108 0.36 13.03 -12.88
C PRO A 108 1.02 14.30 -12.37
N GLY A 109 0.29 15.41 -12.43
CA GLY A 109 0.73 16.66 -11.80
C GLY A 109 0.99 16.48 -10.30
N ALA A 110 1.80 17.35 -9.70
CA ALA A 110 2.21 17.25 -8.29
C ALA A 110 1.04 17.16 -7.29
N ASP A 111 -0.13 17.71 -7.66
CA ASP A 111 -1.34 17.74 -6.84
C ASP A 111 -2.34 16.61 -7.17
N GLU A 112 -2.05 15.79 -8.19
CA GLU A 112 -2.91 14.70 -8.62
C GLU A 112 -2.54 13.39 -7.91
N ARG A 113 -3.52 12.83 -7.19
CA ARG A 113 -3.37 11.49 -6.62
C ARG A 113 -3.42 10.46 -7.74
N CYS A 114 -2.37 9.65 -7.87
CA CYS A 114 -2.40 8.45 -8.71
C CYS A 114 -2.04 7.20 -7.94
N VAL A 115 -2.47 6.08 -8.51
CA VAL A 115 -2.00 4.74 -8.14
C VAL A 115 -1.14 4.27 -9.31
N ILE A 116 0.16 4.10 -9.06
CA ILE A 116 1.10 3.61 -10.08
C ILE A 116 0.92 2.10 -10.15
N ILE A 117 0.48 1.62 -11.31
CA ILE A 117 0.30 0.20 -11.60
C ILE A 117 1.37 -0.20 -12.60
N ILE A 118 2.20 -1.18 -12.23
CA ILE A 118 3.13 -1.82 -13.18
C ILE A 118 2.35 -2.92 -13.89
N ILE A 119 2.12 -2.73 -15.18
CA ILE A 119 1.55 -3.73 -16.08
C ILE A 119 2.72 -4.41 -16.78
N ALA A 120 2.77 -5.75 -16.77
CA ALA A 120 3.78 -6.47 -17.51
C ALA A 120 3.52 -6.43 -19.03
N GLU A 121 4.51 -6.84 -19.82
CA GLU A 121 4.37 -6.92 -21.28
C GLU A 121 3.24 -7.86 -21.73
N ASP A 122 2.88 -8.85 -20.91
CA ASP A 122 1.75 -9.77 -21.14
C ASP A 122 0.38 -9.17 -20.78
N GLY A 123 0.34 -7.90 -20.35
CA GLY A 123 -0.88 -7.22 -19.92
C GLY A 123 -1.35 -7.61 -18.53
N THR A 124 -0.63 -8.48 -17.81
CA THR A 124 -0.98 -8.85 -16.45
C THR A 124 -0.54 -7.80 -15.45
N TRP A 125 -1.25 -7.77 -14.32
CA TRP A 125 -0.88 -6.93 -13.20
C TRP A 125 -0.05 -7.72 -12.20
N HIS A 126 1.23 -7.39 -12.09
CA HIS A 126 2.10 -7.95 -11.05
C HIS A 126 1.81 -7.31 -9.69
N ARG A 127 0.86 -7.89 -8.95
CA ARG A 127 0.63 -7.57 -7.54
C ARG A 127 0.48 -8.84 -6.70
N PRO A 128 0.72 -8.74 -5.38
CA PRO A 128 0.28 -9.78 -4.47
C PRO A 128 -1.24 -10.01 -4.61
N LEU A 129 -1.66 -11.27 -4.47
CA LEU A 129 -3.09 -11.61 -4.40
C LEU A 129 -3.76 -10.81 -3.28
N THR A 130 -5.00 -10.37 -3.52
CA THR A 130 -5.83 -9.73 -2.51
C THR A 130 -6.31 -10.78 -1.51
N THR A 131 -6.69 -10.33 -0.32
CA THR A 131 -7.28 -11.20 0.70
C THR A 131 -8.57 -11.87 0.21
N PHE A 132 -9.34 -11.17 -0.64
CA PHE A 132 -10.52 -11.72 -1.30
C PHE A 132 -10.18 -12.86 -2.27
N GLU A 133 -9.18 -12.67 -3.14
CA GLU A 133 -8.74 -13.72 -4.07
C GLU A 133 -8.18 -14.95 -3.34
N LEU A 134 -7.44 -14.75 -2.24
CA LEU A 134 -6.99 -15.86 -1.39
C LEU A 134 -8.17 -16.63 -0.79
N ALA A 135 -9.26 -15.94 -0.43
CA ALA A 135 -10.47 -16.60 0.05
C ALA A 135 -11.14 -17.42 -1.07
N MET A 136 -11.18 -16.91 -2.30
CA MET A 136 -11.75 -17.64 -3.44
C MET A 136 -10.93 -18.89 -3.78
N LEU A 137 -9.59 -18.83 -3.65
CA LEU A 137 -8.73 -20.01 -3.78
C LEU A 137 -8.97 -21.07 -2.70
N GLN A 138 -9.53 -20.68 -1.56
CA GLN A 138 -9.91 -21.57 -0.45
C GLN A 138 -11.39 -21.98 -0.50
N SER A 139 -12.05 -21.83 -1.64
CA SER A 139 -13.48 -22.16 -1.84
C SER A 139 -14.43 -21.43 -0.88
N PHE A 140 -14.08 -20.25 -0.38
CA PHE A 140 -15.03 -19.43 0.38
C PHE A 140 -16.14 -18.90 -0.55
N PRO A 141 -17.37 -18.71 -0.03
CA PRO A 141 -18.45 -18.12 -0.81
C PRO A 141 -18.08 -16.70 -1.22
N GLN A 142 -18.32 -16.35 -2.48
CA GLN A 142 -18.02 -15.01 -3.02
C GLN A 142 -18.80 -13.89 -2.30
N TYR A 143 -20.01 -14.21 -1.85
CA TYR A 143 -20.91 -13.31 -1.18
C TYR A 143 -21.36 -13.89 0.17
N LEU A 144 -21.46 -13.03 1.16
CA LEU A 144 -22.10 -13.33 2.45
C LEU A 144 -23.61 -13.50 2.24
N PRO A 145 -24.33 -14.13 3.20
CA PRO A 145 -25.79 -14.29 3.13
C PRO A 145 -26.56 -12.98 2.90
N ASP A 146 -25.99 -11.86 3.35
CA ASP A 146 -26.55 -10.51 3.17
C ASP A 146 -26.32 -9.93 1.75
N GLY A 147 -25.67 -10.65 0.84
CA GLY A 147 -25.33 -10.21 -0.52
C GLY A 147 -24.08 -9.34 -0.62
N ARG A 148 -23.44 -8.99 0.49
CA ARG A 148 -22.15 -8.28 0.51
C ARG A 148 -21.02 -9.21 0.04
N PRO A 149 -19.97 -8.70 -0.64
CA PRO A 149 -18.79 -9.51 -0.93
C PRO A 149 -18.18 -10.10 0.34
N PHE A 150 -17.54 -11.27 0.21
CA PHE A 150 -16.86 -11.92 1.33
C PHE A 150 -15.84 -11.00 2.00
N GLN A 151 -16.00 -10.82 3.31
CA GLN A 151 -15.06 -10.06 4.12
C GLN A 151 -15.03 -10.60 5.55
N LEU A 152 -13.84 -10.71 6.12
CA LEU A 152 -13.64 -10.98 7.54
C LEU A 152 -13.67 -9.65 8.30
N GLU A 153 -14.70 -9.46 9.14
CA GLU A 153 -14.82 -8.28 9.99
C GLU A 153 -14.05 -8.45 11.32
N GLY A 154 -13.69 -7.33 11.96
CA GLY A 154 -13.10 -7.33 13.30
C GLY A 154 -11.64 -7.79 13.39
N CYS A 155 -10.93 -7.94 12.27
CA CYS A 155 -9.51 -8.31 12.25
C CYS A 155 -8.68 -7.47 11.26
N SER A 156 -7.36 -7.45 11.45
CA SER A 156 -6.43 -6.82 10.52
C SER A 156 -6.25 -7.69 9.27
N ASP A 157 -5.88 -7.07 8.14
CA ASP A 157 -5.68 -7.79 6.87
C ASP A 157 -4.67 -8.94 6.98
N LYS A 158 -3.57 -8.74 7.72
CA LYS A 158 -2.59 -9.80 8.03
C LYS A 158 -3.24 -11.01 8.69
N LYS A 159 -4.12 -10.76 9.67
CA LYS A 159 -4.77 -11.81 10.45
C LYS A 159 -5.89 -12.49 9.67
N ALA A 160 -6.61 -11.74 8.83
CA ALA A 160 -7.57 -12.29 7.87
C ALA A 160 -6.89 -13.29 6.91
N ARG A 161 -5.70 -12.94 6.39
CA ARG A 161 -4.93 -13.83 5.49
C ARG A 161 -4.42 -15.09 6.20
N GLU A 162 -4.02 -14.97 7.46
CA GLU A 162 -3.65 -16.11 8.29
C GLU A 162 -4.85 -17.06 8.49
N TYR A 163 -6.04 -16.52 8.78
CA TYR A 163 -7.25 -17.33 8.94
C TYR A 163 -7.68 -18.02 7.66
N ILE A 164 -7.66 -17.30 6.54
CA ILE A 164 -7.97 -17.88 5.23
C ILE A 164 -6.96 -18.96 4.87
N GLY A 165 -5.66 -18.71 5.09
CA GLY A 165 -4.60 -19.66 4.77
C GLY A 165 -4.64 -20.93 5.65
N ASN A 166 -5.05 -20.81 6.91
CA ASN A 166 -5.16 -21.94 7.84
C ASN A 166 -6.49 -22.70 7.74
N ALA A 167 -7.47 -22.18 6.99
CA ALA A 167 -8.76 -22.82 6.83
C ALA A 167 -8.64 -24.08 5.96
N VAL A 168 -9.50 -25.07 6.23
CA VAL A 168 -9.74 -26.17 5.29
C VAL A 168 -10.67 -25.62 4.19
N PRO A 169 -10.38 -25.82 2.90
CA PRO A 169 -11.27 -25.40 1.84
C PRO A 169 -12.68 -25.96 2.06
N ARG A 170 -13.70 -25.13 1.85
CA ARG A 170 -15.10 -25.52 2.13
C ARG A 170 -15.50 -26.79 1.39
N ASP A 171 -15.16 -26.89 0.10
CA ASP A 171 -15.54 -28.04 -0.73
C ASP A 171 -14.89 -29.34 -0.23
N SER A 172 -13.61 -29.27 0.17
CA SER A 172 -12.92 -30.39 0.81
C SER A 172 -13.55 -30.77 2.15
N ALA A 173 -13.89 -29.78 2.98
CA ALA A 173 -14.54 -30.01 4.26
C ALA A 173 -15.93 -30.66 4.11
N GLU A 174 -16.69 -30.28 3.07
CA GLU A 174 -17.98 -30.90 2.73
C GLU A 174 -17.81 -32.38 2.38
N GLN A 175 -16.84 -32.72 1.52
CA GLN A 175 -16.58 -34.12 1.18
C GLN A 175 -16.09 -34.95 2.37
N MET A 176 -15.20 -34.38 3.20
CA MET A 176 -14.81 -35.00 4.47
C MET A 176 -16.03 -35.26 5.36
N GLY A 177 -16.93 -34.28 5.47
CA GLY A 177 -18.18 -34.39 6.22
C GLY A 177 -19.08 -35.50 5.71
N ASN A 178 -19.25 -35.63 4.38
CA ASN A 178 -20.04 -36.69 3.76
C ASN A 178 -19.51 -38.08 4.11
N VAL A 179 -18.19 -38.28 4.03
CA VAL A 179 -17.56 -39.57 4.37
C VAL A 179 -17.71 -39.88 5.86
N ILE A 180 -17.50 -38.88 6.74
CA ILE A 180 -17.67 -39.05 8.19
C ILE A 180 -19.13 -39.39 8.52
N LEU A 181 -20.10 -38.71 7.90
CA LEU A 181 -21.52 -38.94 8.11
C LEU A 181 -21.93 -40.34 7.63
N LEU A 182 -21.44 -40.76 6.46
CA LEU A 182 -21.69 -42.09 5.93
C LEU A 182 -21.13 -43.17 6.87
N ALA A 183 -19.90 -43.02 7.33
CA ALA A 183 -19.27 -43.96 8.27
C ALA A 183 -20.03 -44.02 9.61
N ALA A 184 -20.53 -42.88 10.10
CA ALA A 184 -21.35 -42.84 11.31
C ALA A 184 -22.68 -43.57 11.13
N ALA A 185 -23.36 -43.38 9.99
CA ALA A 185 -24.60 -44.05 9.67
C ALA A 185 -24.42 -45.58 9.51
N GLU A 186 -23.33 -46.00 8.87
CA GLU A 186 -22.97 -47.42 8.75
C GLU A 186 -22.74 -48.08 10.12
N ALA A 187 -22.02 -47.38 11.01
CA ALA A 187 -21.77 -47.85 12.36
C ALA A 187 -23.07 -48.03 13.17
N GLU A 188 -24.07 -47.15 13.00
CA GLU A 188 -25.36 -47.24 13.67
C GLU A 188 -26.16 -48.50 13.26
N VAL A 189 -26.06 -48.91 11.98
CA VAL A 189 -26.70 -50.12 11.46
C VAL A 189 -25.84 -51.38 11.73
N GLY A 190 -24.68 -51.23 12.38
CA GLY A 190 -23.79 -52.33 12.75
C GLY A 190 -22.84 -52.78 11.63
N ILE A 191 -22.68 -51.97 10.57
CA ILE A 191 -21.71 -52.21 9.51
C ILE A 191 -20.35 -51.67 9.98
N GLY A 192 -19.43 -52.57 10.36
CA GLY A 192 -18.10 -52.20 10.83
C GLY A 192 -17.07 -51.95 9.71
N PHE A 193 -17.38 -52.36 8.48
CA PHE A 193 -16.53 -52.19 7.31
C PHE A 193 -17.37 -52.28 6.03
N ALA A 194 -17.20 -51.32 5.13
CA ALA A 194 -17.82 -51.29 3.82
C ALA A 194 -16.77 -51.01 2.73
N LEU A 195 -16.94 -51.64 1.57
CA LEU A 195 -16.19 -51.34 0.35
C LEU A 195 -17.16 -50.70 -0.64
N SER A 196 -16.86 -49.47 -1.06
CA SER A 196 -17.61 -48.80 -2.13
C SER A 196 -16.78 -48.73 -3.40
N TRP A 197 -17.48 -48.65 -4.54
CA TRP A 197 -16.90 -48.31 -5.84
C TRP A 197 -16.92 -46.79 -6.07
N ASP A 198 -17.33 -46.00 -5.07
CA ASP A 198 -17.43 -44.57 -5.22
C ASP A 198 -16.05 -43.97 -5.50
N PRO A 199 -15.97 -42.97 -6.40
CA PRO A 199 -14.71 -42.33 -6.69
C PRO A 199 -14.16 -41.66 -5.43
N VAL A 200 -12.85 -41.74 -5.23
CA VAL A 200 -12.17 -41.01 -4.16
C VAL A 200 -12.43 -39.52 -4.39
N TRP A 201 -12.99 -38.83 -3.40
CA TRP A 201 -13.40 -37.42 -3.52
C TRP A 201 -12.23 -36.43 -3.72
N VAL A 202 -11.00 -36.90 -3.57
CA VAL A 202 -9.75 -36.16 -3.87
C VAL A 202 -9.15 -36.55 -5.23
N ALA A 203 -9.80 -37.46 -5.97
CA ALA A 203 -9.30 -37.88 -7.27
C ALA A 203 -9.40 -36.72 -8.28
N PRO A 204 -8.37 -36.51 -9.11
CA PRO A 204 -8.42 -35.51 -10.17
C PRO A 204 -9.57 -35.84 -11.12
N GLN A 205 -10.35 -34.82 -11.52
CA GLN A 205 -11.32 -34.99 -12.60
C GLN A 205 -10.59 -35.33 -13.90
N ALA A 206 -11.22 -36.12 -14.78
CA ALA A 206 -10.61 -36.57 -16.04
C ALA A 206 -10.18 -35.43 -16.98
N GLU A 207 -10.74 -34.22 -16.80
CA GLU A 207 -10.40 -33.00 -17.54
C GLU A 207 -9.14 -32.29 -17.02
N ASP A 208 -8.68 -32.61 -15.80
CA ASP A 208 -7.51 -31.99 -15.14
C ASP A 208 -6.23 -32.85 -15.22
N MET A 209 -6.24 -33.94 -16.00
CA MET A 209 -5.02 -34.68 -16.29
C MET A 209 -4.12 -33.80 -17.17
N PRO A 210 -2.95 -33.32 -16.66
CA PRO A 210 -2.05 -32.55 -17.49
C PRO A 210 -1.67 -33.40 -18.69
N ALA A 211 -1.79 -32.84 -19.89
CA ALA A 211 -1.35 -33.49 -21.11
C ALA A 211 0.10 -33.95 -20.89
N LEU A 212 0.32 -35.27 -20.85
CA LEU A 212 1.65 -35.83 -20.85
C LEU A 212 2.33 -35.30 -22.11
N ILE A 213 3.32 -34.43 -21.92
CA ILE A 213 4.19 -33.97 -23.01
C ILE A 213 4.85 -35.23 -23.57
N GLN A 214 4.47 -35.61 -24.79
CA GLN A 214 5.14 -36.67 -25.56
C GLN A 214 6.51 -36.20 -26.04
#